data_AF-A0A9D0ZGC4-F1
#
_entry.id   AF-A0A9D0ZGC4-F1
#
_cell.length_a   1.000
_cell.length_b   1.000
_cell.length_c   1.000
_cell.angle_alpha   90.00
_cell.angle_beta   90.00
_cell.angle_gamma   90.00
#
_symmetry.space_group_name_H-M   'P 1'
#
loop_
_entity.id
_entity.type
_entity.pdbx_description
1 polymer ?
#
loop_
_entity_poly.entity_id
_entity_poly.type
_entity_poly.pdbx_seq_one_letter_code
_entity_poly.pdbx_strand_id
1 'polypeptide(L)'
;MARVRSGSGEKIYRIERWLGVNEAQEGEARLKAGEAAVMRNFRVTTGGALRKRPGSAAVAGLLSSYTVVSDTSEEEILAVESGSSTAEFVMYPTAEADSVGAITLTGAPVTVTAANAAQCAGYYYRDTAGRVHRFAALNHES
;
A
#
# COMPACT_ATOMS: atom_id res chain seq x y z
N MET A 1 -45.92 -50.79 -14.55
CA MET A 1 -46.00 -49.76 -13.49
C MET A 1 -44.74 -49.86 -12.62
N ALA A 2 -43.93 -48.80 -12.57
CA ALA A 2 -42.67 -48.77 -11.82
C ALA A 2 -42.81 -47.88 -10.59
N ARG A 3 -42.37 -48.37 -9.42
CA ARG A 3 -42.45 -47.66 -8.14
C ARG A 3 -41.09 -47.02 -7.88
N VAL A 4 -41.00 -45.70 -7.97
CA VAL A 4 -39.76 -44.95 -7.67
C VAL A 4 -39.57 -44.94 -6.15
N ARG A 5 -38.49 -45.56 -5.66
CA ARG A 5 -37.99 -45.36 -4.30
C ARG A 5 -36.95 -44.24 -4.35
N SER A 6 -37.36 -43.00 -4.09
CA SER A 6 -36.43 -41.89 -3.90
C SER A 6 -36.22 -41.64 -2.41
N GLY A 7 -35.37 -42.46 -1.79
CA GLY A 7 -34.71 -42.04 -0.57
C GLY A 7 -33.60 -41.08 -0.98
N SER A 8 -33.89 -39.78 -1.05
CA SER A 8 -32.83 -38.78 -1.12
C SER A 8 -32.02 -38.92 0.16
N GLY A 9 -30.78 -39.39 0.05
CA GLY A 9 -29.84 -39.49 1.17
C GLY A 9 -29.41 -38.11 1.63
N GLU A 10 -30.35 -37.30 2.10
CA GLU A 10 -30.10 -35.99 2.66
C GLU A 10 -29.50 -36.22 4.06
N LYS A 11 -28.18 -36.15 4.13
CA LYS A 11 -27.45 -36.19 5.41
C LYS A 11 -27.60 -34.83 6.06
N ILE A 12 -28.62 -34.69 6.90
CA ILE A 12 -28.80 -33.52 7.76
C ILE A 12 -27.80 -33.65 8.92
N TYR A 13 -26.73 -32.86 8.88
CA TYR A 13 -25.75 -32.79 9.97
C TYR A 13 -26.26 -31.81 11.03
N ARG A 14 -26.82 -32.34 12.13
CA ARG A 14 -27.26 -31.56 13.29
C ARG A 14 -26.07 -31.36 14.24
N ILE A 15 -25.78 -30.11 14.58
CA ILE A 15 -24.78 -29.76 15.60
C ILE A 15 -25.50 -29.72 16.96
N GLU A 16 -25.17 -30.63 17.87
CA GLU A 16 -25.85 -30.72 19.16
C GLU A 16 -25.27 -29.78 20.23
N ARG A 17 -23.99 -29.35 20.16
CA ARG A 17 -23.44 -28.22 20.96
C ARG A 17 -22.08 -27.68 20.49
N TRP A 18 -21.68 -26.51 21.02
CA TRP A 18 -20.43 -25.77 20.73
C TRP A 18 -19.46 -25.74 21.92
N LEU A 19 -18.13 -25.88 21.73
CA LEU A 19 -17.20 -25.60 22.83
C LEU A 19 -15.79 -25.00 22.51
N GLY A 20 -15.11 -24.47 23.56
CA GLY A 20 -13.93 -23.55 23.72
C GLY A 20 -12.59 -23.74 22.95
N VAL A 21 -11.99 -22.67 22.40
CA VAL A 21 -10.77 -22.73 21.54
C VAL A 21 -9.41 -22.98 22.27
N ASN A 22 -9.32 -22.93 23.60
CA ASN A 22 -8.02 -22.91 24.31
C ASN A 22 -7.73 -24.03 25.33
N GLU A 23 -8.43 -25.17 25.27
CA GLU A 23 -8.10 -26.36 26.09
C GLU A 23 -7.65 -27.59 25.27
N ALA A 24 -7.19 -27.42 24.02
CA ALA A 24 -6.72 -28.55 23.21
C ALA A 24 -5.22 -28.84 23.43
N GLN A 25 -4.91 -29.83 24.28
CA GLN A 25 -3.63 -30.54 24.26
C GLN A 25 -3.51 -31.32 22.94
N GLU A 26 -2.32 -31.36 22.37
CA GLU A 26 -2.02 -31.84 21.00
C GLU A 26 -2.92 -32.99 20.50
N GLY A 27 -3.60 -32.76 19.38
CA GLY A 27 -4.09 -33.83 18.50
C GLY A 27 -5.59 -34.09 18.51
N GLU A 28 -6.36 -33.66 19.52
CA GLU A 28 -7.81 -33.79 19.49
C GLU A 28 -8.47 -32.57 20.16
N ALA A 29 -9.01 -31.64 19.37
CA ALA A 29 -9.82 -30.54 19.88
C ALA A 29 -11.20 -31.07 20.32
N ARG A 30 -11.21 -31.92 21.35
CA ARG A 30 -12.42 -32.30 22.07
C ARG A 30 -12.65 -31.27 23.15
N LEU A 31 -13.91 -30.96 23.31
CA LEU A 31 -14.36 -29.75 23.93
C LEU A 31 -15.29 -30.18 25.09
N LYS A 32 -15.08 -29.69 26.32
CA LYS A 32 -15.81 -30.15 27.53
C LYS A 32 -17.10 -29.37 27.81
N ALA A 33 -18.17 -30.10 28.17
CA ALA A 33 -19.51 -29.56 28.40
C ALA A 33 -19.49 -28.31 29.30
N GLY A 34 -19.76 -27.13 28.74
CA GLY A 34 -19.83 -25.87 29.49
C GLY A 34 -18.80 -24.79 29.11
N GLU A 35 -17.79 -25.10 28.28
CA GLU A 35 -16.89 -24.05 27.76
C GLU A 35 -17.52 -23.32 26.58
N ALA A 36 -17.84 -22.04 26.73
CA ALA A 36 -18.24 -21.20 25.61
C ALA A 36 -17.04 -20.93 24.67
N ALA A 37 -16.91 -21.65 23.55
CA ALA A 37 -16.14 -21.10 22.42
C ALA A 37 -17.03 -20.14 21.66
N VAL A 38 -16.60 -18.88 21.59
CA VAL A 38 -16.87 -18.08 20.40
C VAL A 38 -16.06 -18.68 19.24
N MET A 39 -16.66 -19.56 18.45
CA MET A 39 -16.03 -20.12 17.25
C MET A 39 -16.10 -19.10 16.11
N ARG A 40 -14.95 -18.50 15.75
CA ARG A 40 -14.80 -17.60 14.59
C ARG A 40 -13.57 -17.98 13.78
N ASN A 41 -13.65 -17.89 12.45
CA ASN A 41 -12.53 -18.10 11.52
C ASN A 41 -11.94 -19.53 11.45
N PHE A 42 -12.78 -20.57 11.38
CA PHE A 42 -12.35 -21.94 11.10
C PHE A 42 -12.94 -22.48 9.78
N ARG A 43 -12.24 -23.40 9.12
CA ARG A 43 -12.74 -24.21 8.00
C ARG A 43 -12.78 -25.67 8.44
N VAL A 44 -13.81 -26.39 8.01
CA VAL A 44 -13.92 -27.84 8.23
C VAL A 44 -13.13 -28.53 7.12
N THR A 45 -12.24 -29.46 7.49
CA THR A 45 -11.51 -30.30 6.53
C THR A 45 -12.40 -31.42 6.00
N THR A 46 -12.02 -32.05 4.89
CA THR A 46 -12.76 -33.20 4.33
C THR A 46 -12.89 -34.36 5.33
N GLY A 47 -11.94 -34.49 6.27
CA GLY A 47 -11.97 -35.46 7.37
C GLY A 47 -12.70 -35.00 8.63
N GLY A 48 -13.42 -33.87 8.59
CA GLY A 48 -14.23 -33.37 9.71
C GLY A 48 -13.46 -32.61 10.79
N ALA A 49 -12.12 -32.54 10.72
CA ALA A 49 -11.32 -31.76 11.65
C ALA A 49 -11.45 -30.24 11.42
N LEU A 50 -11.39 -29.47 12.50
CA LEU A 50 -11.36 -28.00 12.46
C LEU A 50 -9.95 -27.50 12.14
N ARG A 51 -9.84 -26.60 11.16
CA ARG A 51 -8.58 -25.90 10.85
C ARG A 51 -8.82 -24.40 10.87
N LYS A 52 -7.93 -23.64 11.49
CA LYS A 52 -7.97 -22.16 11.43
C LYS A 52 -7.97 -21.74 9.97
N ARG A 53 -8.94 -20.92 9.55
CA ARG A 53 -8.85 -20.28 8.23
C ARG A 53 -7.60 -19.42 8.24
N PRO A 54 -6.74 -19.47 7.21
CA PRO A 54 -5.74 -18.43 7.05
C PRO A 54 -6.48 -17.10 7.15
N GLY A 55 -6.07 -16.24 8.08
CA GLY A 55 -6.68 -14.92 8.21
C GLY A 55 -6.55 -14.19 6.88
N SER A 56 -7.45 -13.24 6.62
CA SER A 56 -7.16 -12.23 5.61
C SER A 56 -5.81 -11.62 5.99
N ALA A 57 -4.80 -11.76 5.13
CA ALA A 57 -3.56 -11.02 5.33
C ALA A 57 -3.98 -9.55 5.46
N ALA A 58 -3.52 -8.87 6.52
CA ALA A 58 -3.63 -7.43 6.58
C ALA A 58 -2.74 -6.88 5.47
N VAL A 59 -3.32 -6.66 4.30
CA VAL A 59 -2.68 -5.92 3.21
C VAL A 59 -2.76 -4.46 3.66
N ALA A 60 -1.83 -4.06 4.54
CA ALA A 60 -1.61 -2.67 4.85
C ALA A 60 -1.01 -2.02 3.59
N GLY A 61 -1.82 -1.18 2.93
CA GLY A 61 -1.50 -0.59 1.64
C GLY A 61 -2.02 -1.45 0.48
N LEU A 62 -3.10 -1.00 -0.17
CA LEU A 62 -3.54 -1.54 -1.48
C LEU A 62 -2.44 -1.41 -2.56
N LEU A 63 -1.43 -0.56 -2.31
CA LEU A 63 -0.28 -0.31 -3.17
C LEU A 63 1.00 -0.69 -2.41
N SER A 64 1.82 -1.56 -3.02
CA SER A 64 3.12 -1.95 -2.48
C SER A 64 4.24 -0.96 -2.81
N SER A 65 3.99 -0.01 -3.71
CA SER A 65 4.96 0.98 -4.16
C SER A 65 4.26 2.18 -4.79
N TYR A 66 4.90 3.35 -4.68
CA TYR A 66 4.48 4.60 -5.32
C TYR A 66 5.57 5.05 -6.28
N THR A 67 5.17 5.59 -7.43
CA THR A 67 6.08 6.23 -8.39
C THR A 67 5.80 7.72 -8.44
N VAL A 68 6.84 8.55 -8.40
CA VAL A 68 6.71 9.99 -8.58
C VAL A 68 6.62 10.31 -10.07
N VAL A 69 5.52 10.95 -10.48
CA VAL A 69 5.35 11.46 -11.84
C VAL A 69 5.08 12.95 -11.75
N SER A 70 5.85 13.74 -12.50
CA SER A 70 5.60 15.17 -12.66
C SER A 70 4.61 15.38 -13.81
N ASP A 71 3.56 16.17 -13.58
CA ASP A 71 2.76 16.70 -14.67
C ASP A 71 3.62 17.69 -15.48
N THR A 72 3.65 17.53 -16.79
CA THR A 72 4.41 18.41 -17.71
C THR A 72 3.48 19.35 -18.48
N SER A 73 2.17 19.33 -18.21
CA SER A 73 1.19 20.20 -18.85
C SER A 73 1.00 21.53 -18.12
N GLU A 74 1.44 21.62 -16.87
CA GLU A 74 1.40 22.83 -16.05
C GLU A 74 2.83 23.24 -15.67
N GLU A 75 3.19 24.49 -15.97
CA GLU A 75 4.48 25.08 -15.59
C GLU A 75 4.25 26.25 -14.61
N GLU A 76 4.98 26.27 -13.49
CA GLU A 76 4.99 27.37 -12.53
C GLU A 76 6.33 28.11 -12.61
N ILE A 77 6.26 29.44 -12.79
CA ILE A 77 7.45 30.30 -12.79
C ILE A 77 7.85 30.56 -11.33
N LEU A 78 8.98 30.01 -10.90
CA LEU A 78 9.46 30.13 -9.51
C LEU A 78 10.11 31.47 -9.19
N ALA A 79 10.80 32.08 -10.16
CA ALA A 79 11.46 33.37 -9.99
C ALA A 79 11.60 34.08 -11.35
N VAL A 80 11.53 35.41 -11.30
CA VAL A 80 11.78 36.29 -12.44
C VAL A 80 12.79 37.34 -12.01
N GLU A 81 13.88 37.45 -12.75
CA GLU A 81 14.92 38.46 -12.53
C GLU A 81 15.17 39.20 -13.85
N SER A 82 15.59 40.45 -13.77
CA SER A 82 16.00 41.24 -14.93
C SER A 82 17.51 41.50 -14.88
N GLY A 83 18.21 41.26 -15.99
CA GLY A 83 19.66 41.45 -16.08
C GLY A 83 20.44 40.19 -15.69
N SER A 84 21.56 40.36 -14.98
CA SER A 84 22.35 39.21 -14.52
C SER A 84 21.62 38.50 -13.39
N SER A 85 21.36 37.21 -13.57
CA SER A 85 20.69 36.40 -12.55
C SER A 85 21.56 36.22 -11.30
N THR A 86 20.93 36.31 -10.14
CA THR A 86 21.52 36.03 -8.82
C THR A 86 20.82 34.89 -8.09
N ALA A 87 19.81 34.29 -8.72
CA ALA A 87 19.04 33.20 -8.14
C ALA A 87 19.88 31.92 -7.97
N GLU A 88 19.76 31.34 -6.78
CA GLU A 88 20.35 30.04 -6.43
C GLU A 88 19.27 29.13 -5.85
N PHE A 89 19.19 27.89 -6.35
CA PHE A 89 18.24 26.89 -5.89
C PHE A 89 18.94 25.60 -5.53
N VAL A 90 18.73 25.09 -4.31
CA VAL A 90 19.24 23.76 -3.93
C VAL A 90 18.30 22.70 -4.46
N MET A 91 18.76 21.93 -5.45
CA MET A 91 17.97 20.89 -6.12
C MET A 91 18.59 19.50 -5.94
N TYR A 92 17.79 18.47 -6.19
CA TYR A 92 18.15 17.06 -6.01
C TYR A 92 17.91 16.28 -7.31
N PRO A 93 18.79 15.32 -7.67
CA PRO A 93 18.67 14.59 -8.92
C PRO A 93 17.47 13.64 -8.96
N THR A 94 17.00 13.16 -7.80
CA THR A 94 15.93 12.15 -7.72
C THR A 94 14.89 12.50 -6.67
N ALA A 95 13.68 11.95 -6.83
CA ALA A 95 12.60 12.04 -5.85
C ALA A 95 11.93 10.67 -5.72
N GLU A 96 11.61 10.30 -4.49
CA GLU A 96 10.99 9.03 -4.13
C GLU A 96 9.74 9.28 -3.29
N ALA A 97 8.75 8.40 -3.39
CA ALA A 97 7.55 8.44 -2.55
C ALA A 97 7.60 7.29 -1.53
N ASP A 98 7.32 7.60 -0.27
CA ASP A 98 7.28 6.60 0.79
C ASP A 98 6.00 5.74 0.75
N SER A 99 5.85 4.83 1.71
CA SER A 99 4.67 3.92 1.81
C SER A 99 3.34 4.63 2.07
N VAL A 100 3.36 5.93 2.37
CA VAL A 100 2.18 6.77 2.63
C VAL A 100 2.00 7.83 1.54
N GLY A 101 2.87 7.84 0.51
CA GLY A 101 2.83 8.78 -0.61
C GLY A 101 3.52 10.12 -0.32
N ALA A 102 4.25 10.26 0.79
CA ALA A 102 5.04 11.46 1.04
C ALA A 102 6.29 11.47 0.15
N ILE A 103 6.52 12.59 -0.54
CA ILE A 103 7.66 12.73 -1.44
C ILE A 103 8.91 13.09 -0.62
N THR A 104 10.03 12.45 -0.91
CA THR A 104 11.37 12.75 -0.38
C THR A 104 12.32 13.01 -1.55
N LEU A 105 13.14 14.06 -1.45
CA LEU A 105 14.16 14.36 -2.44
C LEU A 105 15.45 13.63 -2.07
N THR A 106 16.05 12.93 -3.02
CA THR A 106 17.19 12.03 -2.78
C THR A 106 18.37 12.34 -3.71
N GLY A 107 19.55 11.84 -3.36
CA GLY A 107 20.81 12.11 -4.06
C GLY A 107 21.59 13.30 -3.49
N ALA A 108 22.78 13.55 -4.05
CA ALA A 108 23.61 14.68 -3.62
C ALA A 108 22.98 16.01 -4.05
N PRO A 109 22.72 16.95 -3.13
CA PRO A 109 22.14 18.24 -3.49
C PRO A 109 23.13 19.04 -4.34
N VAL A 110 22.59 19.76 -5.31
CA VAL A 110 23.34 20.66 -6.20
C VAL A 110 22.74 22.06 -6.09
N THR A 111 23.58 23.06 -5.89
CA THR A 111 23.17 24.46 -6.03
C THR A 111 23.09 24.80 -7.51
N VAL A 112 21.87 24.98 -7.98
CA VAL A 112 21.54 25.36 -9.36
C VAL A 112 21.53 26.87 -9.47
N THR A 113 22.26 27.38 -10.45
CA THR A 113 22.44 28.78 -10.81
C THR A 113 22.19 28.94 -12.32
N ALA A 114 22.14 30.17 -12.82
CA ALA A 114 22.02 30.41 -14.26
C ALA A 114 23.10 29.71 -15.11
N ALA A 115 24.30 29.51 -14.58
CA ALA A 115 25.42 28.93 -15.31
C ALA A 115 25.32 27.39 -15.50
N ASN A 116 24.71 26.67 -14.56
CA ASN A 116 24.61 25.20 -14.60
C ASN A 116 23.19 24.68 -14.80
N ALA A 117 22.18 25.55 -14.84
CA ALA A 117 20.77 25.16 -14.93
C ALA A 117 20.47 24.17 -16.08
N ALA A 118 21.06 24.35 -17.26
CA ALA A 118 20.83 23.44 -18.39
C ALA A 118 21.23 21.98 -18.09
N GLN A 119 22.21 21.76 -17.21
CA GLN A 119 22.69 20.43 -16.79
C GLN A 119 21.81 19.81 -15.70
N CYS A 120 21.01 20.63 -15.02
CA CYS A 120 20.15 20.23 -13.91
C CYS A 120 18.68 20.05 -14.33
N ALA A 121 18.37 20.08 -15.63
CA ALA A 121 17.04 19.80 -16.14
C ALA A 121 16.54 18.43 -15.62
N GLY A 122 15.32 18.41 -15.09
CA GLY A 122 14.70 17.24 -14.46
C GLY A 122 14.98 17.07 -12.97
N TYR A 123 15.84 17.88 -12.37
CA TYR A 123 16.10 17.85 -10.92
C TYR A 123 14.87 18.37 -10.16
N TYR A 124 14.80 18.02 -8.88
CA TYR A 124 13.68 18.32 -8.02
C TYR A 124 14.04 19.40 -7.00
N TYR A 125 13.16 20.38 -6.87
CA TYR A 125 13.25 21.47 -5.91
C TYR A 125 12.07 21.38 -4.94
N ARG A 126 12.31 21.73 -3.66
CA ARG A 126 11.26 21.89 -2.66
C ARG A 126 11.19 23.34 -2.24
N ASP A 127 10.03 23.96 -2.41
CA ASP A 127 9.82 25.33 -1.97
C ASP A 127 9.61 25.43 -0.45
N THR A 128 9.53 26.66 0.06
CA THR A 128 9.34 26.94 1.48
C THR A 128 7.97 26.51 2.01
N ALA A 129 6.98 26.33 1.12
CA ALA A 129 5.66 25.79 1.45
C ALA A 129 5.63 24.24 1.43
N GLY A 130 6.74 23.60 1.05
CA GLY A 130 6.87 22.14 0.97
C GLY A 130 6.39 21.54 -0.35
N ARG A 131 6.01 22.34 -1.35
CA ARG A 131 5.65 21.85 -2.68
C ARG A 131 6.90 21.39 -3.41
N VAL A 132 6.78 20.28 -4.14
CA VAL A 132 7.88 19.71 -4.92
C VAL A 132 7.67 20.04 -6.40
N HIS A 133 8.70 20.62 -6.99
CA HIS A 133 8.72 21.03 -8.39
C HIS A 133 9.79 20.24 -9.13
N ARG A 134 9.49 19.82 -10.36
CA ARG A 134 10.51 19.26 -11.26
C ARG A 134 10.99 20.37 -12.18
N PHE A 135 12.28 20.64 -12.14
CA PHE A 135 12.88 21.72 -12.90
C PHE A 135 12.87 21.42 -14.40
N ALA A 136 12.22 22.26 -15.19
CA ALA A 136 12.15 22.11 -16.64
C ALA A 136 13.37 22.75 -17.32
N ALA A 137 13.45 24.08 -17.32
CA ALA A 137 14.54 24.86 -17.90
C ALA A 137 14.52 26.31 -17.37
N LEU A 138 15.57 27.07 -17.68
CA LEU A 138 15.52 28.53 -17.62
C LEU A 138 14.95 29.07 -18.92
N ASN A 139 13.93 29.92 -18.81
CA ASN A 139 13.40 30.68 -19.93
C ASN A 139 14.01 32.09 -19.91
N HIS A 140 14.48 32.57 -21.05
CA HIS A 140 14.90 33.96 -21.23
C HIS A 140 13.92 34.59 -22.19
N GLU A 141 13.08 35.51 -21.72
CA GLU A 141 12.33 36.38 -22.61
C GLU A 141 13.27 37.48 -23.09
N SER A 142 13.53 37.49 -24.40
CA SER A 142 14.35 38.48 -25.11
C SER A 142 13.60 39.79 -25.32
#